data_AF-A0A085ZIJ7-F1
#
_entry.id   AF-A0A085ZIJ7-F1
#
_cell.length_a   1.000
_cell.length_b   1.000
_cell.length_c   1.000
_cell.angle_alpha   90.00
_cell.angle_beta   90.00
_cell.angle_gamma   90.00
#
_symmetry.space_group_name_H-M   'P 1'
#
loop_
_entity.id
_entity.type
_entity.pdbx_description
1 polymer ?
#
loop_
_entity_poly.entity_id
_entity_poly.type
_entity_poly.pdbx_seq_one_letter_code
_entity_poly.pdbx_strand_id
1 'polypeptide(L)'
;MDSLGFIFFILLLLMIILPNYLFQRKLKLTDLSYFKYKAIYLVISISSLILVFVFFYYLKEYFLKYYFELNTNNKNEYEANKARTITVSIVLLLNSVLNIYFAKFYLKRISKTKNEIELIGKE
;
A
#
# COMPACT_ATOMS: atom_id res chain seq x y z
N MET A 1 15.14 4.99 18.99
CA MET A 1 13.85 4.46 18.50
C MET A 1 13.44 3.36 19.46
N ASP A 2 12.30 3.50 20.13
CA ASP A 2 11.85 2.51 21.10
C ASP A 2 11.52 1.19 20.39
N SER A 3 11.48 0.09 21.13
CA SER A 3 11.19 -1.26 20.61
C SER A 3 9.93 -1.28 19.73
N LEU A 4 8.87 -0.58 20.15
CA LEU A 4 7.62 -0.45 19.40
C LEU A 4 7.80 0.28 18.06
N GLY A 5 8.62 1.33 18.03
CA GLY A 5 8.94 2.07 16.80
C GLY A 5 9.71 1.21 15.80
N PHE A 6 10.61 0.35 16.29
CA PHE A 6 11.34 -0.61 15.45
C PHE A 6 10.41 -1.66 14.83
N ILE A 7 9.47 -2.19 15.61
CA ILE A 7 8.45 -3.13 15.11
C ILE A 7 7.61 -2.47 14.01
N PHE A 8 7.18 -1.22 14.20
CA PHE A 8 6.40 -0.51 13.18
C PHE A 8 7.20 -0.22 11.91
N PHE A 9 8.50 0.07 12.03
CA PHE A 9 9.37 0.22 10.88
C PHE A 9 9.47 -1.08 10.06
N ILE A 10 9.63 -2.22 10.73
CA ILE A 10 9.61 -3.54 10.07
C ILE A 10 8.27 -3.78 9.36
N LEU A 11 7.14 -3.48 10.02
CA LEU A 11 5.82 -3.63 9.41
C LEU A 11 5.66 -2.74 8.16
N LEU A 12 6.19 -1.52 8.19
CA LEU A 12 6.16 -0.59 7.06
C LEU A 12 6.98 -1.14 5.88
N LEU A 13 8.15 -1.73 6.13
CA LEU A 13 8.91 -2.42 5.08
C LEU A 13 8.14 -3.62 4.52
N LEU A 14 7.50 -4.43 5.37
CA LEU A 14 6.68 -5.56 4.95
C LEU A 14 5.49 -5.13 4.08
N MET A 15 4.90 -3.96 4.32
CA MET A 15 3.83 -3.41 3.49
C MET A 15 4.25 -3.13 2.04
N ILE A 16 5.54 -2.97 1.77
CA ILE A 16 6.06 -2.82 0.40
C ILE A 16 6.53 -4.18 -0.11
N ILE A 17 7.31 -4.92 0.69
CA ILE A 17 7.95 -6.17 0.25
C ILE A 17 6.89 -7.24 -0.09
N LEU A 18 5.88 -7.46 0.78
CA LEU A 18 4.91 -8.53 0.60
C LEU A 18 4.06 -8.35 -0.66
N PRO A 19 3.44 -7.18 -0.94
CA PRO A 19 2.70 -6.99 -2.18
C PRO A 19 3.56 -7.17 -3.42
N ASN A 20 4.79 -6.67 -3.42
CA ASN A 20 5.72 -6.80 -4.55
C ASN A 20 6.10 -8.27 -4.79
N TYR A 21 6.37 -9.02 -3.73
CA TYR A 21 6.65 -10.46 -3.83
C TYR A 21 5.45 -11.23 -4.38
N LEU A 22 4.24 -10.97 -3.87
CA LEU A 22 3.00 -11.61 -4.35
C LEU A 22 2.71 -11.25 -5.81
N PHE A 23 2.91 -9.99 -6.20
CA PHE A 23 2.78 -9.56 -7.59
C PHE A 23 3.77 -10.27 -8.50
N GLN A 24 5.04 -10.37 -8.09
CA GLN A 24 6.07 -11.08 -8.85
C GLN A 24 5.74 -12.56 -9.05
N ARG A 25 5.22 -13.25 -8.02
CA ARG A 25 4.76 -14.66 -8.18
C ARG A 25 3.66 -14.76 -9.22
N LYS A 26 2.67 -13.86 -9.19
CA LYS A 26 1.57 -13.86 -10.17
C LYS A 26 2.05 -13.54 -11.59
N LEU A 27 2.99 -12.60 -11.73
CA LEU A 27 3.55 -12.22 -13.03
C LEU A 27 4.36 -13.36 -13.69
N LYS A 28 5.03 -14.20 -12.88
CA LYS A 28 5.74 -15.39 -13.40
C LYS A 28 4.78 -16.43 -13.99
N LEU A 29 3.54 -16.50 -13.50
CA LEU A 29 2.54 -17.44 -14.01
C LEU A 29 1.93 -17.01 -15.36
N THR A 30 2.17 -15.76 -15.79
CA THR A 30 1.61 -15.21 -17.03
C THR A 30 2.64 -15.07 -18.17
N ASP A 31 3.80 -15.70 -18.05
CA ASP A 31 4.97 -15.62 -18.96
C ASP A 31 5.50 -14.20 -19.25
N LEU A 32 4.97 -13.19 -18.56
CA LEU A 32 5.26 -11.77 -18.74
C LEU A 32 6.34 -11.28 -17.75
N SER A 33 7.39 -12.06 -17.56
CA SER A 33 8.33 -11.91 -16.43
C SER A 33 9.31 -10.72 -16.49
N TYR A 34 9.07 -9.74 -17.37
CA TYR A 34 9.92 -8.59 -17.61
C TYR A 34 10.15 -7.73 -16.36
N PHE A 35 11.38 -7.22 -16.21
CA PHE A 35 11.78 -6.35 -15.10
C PHE A 35 10.95 -5.05 -15.05
N LYS A 36 10.61 -4.48 -16.21
CA LYS A 36 9.81 -3.24 -16.34
C LYS A 36 8.52 -3.29 -15.52
N TYR A 37 7.77 -4.40 -15.59
CA TYR A 37 6.50 -4.54 -14.87
C TYR A 37 6.69 -4.62 -13.34
N LYS A 38 7.78 -5.23 -12.88
CA LYS A 38 8.13 -5.30 -11.46
C LYS A 38 8.49 -3.92 -10.91
N ALA A 39 9.30 -3.15 -11.66
CA ALA A 39 9.71 -1.81 -11.28
C ALA A 39 8.52 -0.84 -11.21
N ILE A 40 7.62 -0.88 -12.20
CA ILE A 40 6.41 -0.04 -12.20
C ILE A 40 5.51 -0.38 -11.01
N TYR A 41 5.30 -1.67 -10.73
CA TYR A 41 4.49 -2.08 -9.59
C TYR A 41 5.10 -1.64 -8.24
N LEU A 42 6.43 -1.67 -8.11
CA LEU A 42 7.13 -1.15 -6.93
C LEU A 42 6.81 0.34 -6.72
N VAL A 43 6.91 1.16 -7.77
CA VAL A 43 6.55 2.58 -7.71
C VAL A 43 5.09 2.78 -7.32
N ILE A 44 4.17 1.98 -7.86
CA ILE A 44 2.74 2.02 -7.50
C ILE A 44 2.56 1.69 -6.01
N SER A 45 3.22 0.66 -5.49
CA SER A 45 3.10 0.25 -4.09
C SER A 45 3.62 1.30 -3.10
N ILE A 46 4.74 1.96 -3.41
CA ILE A 46 5.30 3.06 -2.62
C ILE A 46 4.36 4.26 -2.67
N SER A 47 3.89 4.61 -3.86
CA SER A 47 2.95 5.75 -4.05
C SER A 47 1.64 5.52 -3.31
N SER A 48 1.11 4.28 -3.34
CA SER A 48 -0.08 3.88 -2.58
C SER A 48 0.13 4.07 -1.08
N LEU A 49 1.28 3.64 -0.54
CA LEU A 49 1.58 3.79 0.88
C LEU A 49 1.61 5.27 1.29
N ILE A 50 2.32 6.10 0.51
CA ILE A 50 2.36 7.56 0.73
C ILE A 50 0.95 8.14 0.71
N LEU A 51 0.13 7.76 -0.27
CA LEU A 51 -1.24 8.25 -0.41
C LEU A 51 -2.11 7.87 0.79
N VAL A 52 -1.97 6.65 1.33
CA VAL A 52 -2.68 6.22 2.55
C VAL A 52 -2.26 7.05 3.76
N PHE A 53 -0.97 7.33 3.92
CA PHE A 53 -0.48 8.18 5.01
C PHE A 53 -1.00 9.61 4.90
N VAL A 54 -0.94 10.20 3.70
CA VAL A 54 -1.47 11.54 3.44
C VAL A 54 -2.98 11.58 3.71
N PHE A 55 -3.73 10.62 3.19
CA PHE A 55 -5.17 10.51 3.43
C PHE A 55 -5.49 10.40 4.92
N PHE A 56 -4.77 9.53 5.65
CA PHE A 56 -4.98 9.36 7.09
C PHE A 56 -4.63 10.63 7.88
N TYR A 57 -3.57 11.35 7.49
CA TYR A 57 -3.22 12.63 8.10
C TYR A 57 -4.32 13.66 7.93
N TYR A 58 -4.85 13.84 6.71
CA TYR A 58 -5.96 14.75 6.45
C TYR A 58 -7.23 14.33 7.18
N LEU A 59 -7.55 13.04 7.21
CA LEU A 59 -8.71 12.52 7.94
C LEU A 59 -8.60 12.77 9.45
N LYS A 60 -7.39 12.65 10.02
CA LYS A 60 -7.12 12.96 11.42
C LYS A 60 -7.24 14.45 11.74
N GLU A 61 -6.53 15.31 11.01
CA GLU A 61 -6.52 16.75 11.33
C GLU A 61 -7.83 17.46 10.97
N TYR A 62 -8.44 17.12 9.85
CA TYR A 62 -9.67 17.81 9.43
C TYR A 62 -10.90 17.09 9.93
N PHE A 63 -11.05 15.79 9.69
CA PHE A 63 -12.32 15.13 9.94
C PHE A 63 -12.55 14.83 11.42
N LEU A 64 -11.57 14.19 12.08
CA LEU A 64 -11.69 13.77 13.47
C LEU A 64 -11.65 14.95 14.45
N LYS A 65 -10.80 15.95 14.19
CA LYS A 65 -10.68 17.11 15.08
C LYS A 65 -11.84 18.08 14.93
N TYR A 66 -12.29 18.35 13.70
CA TYR A 66 -13.33 19.35 13.43
C TYR A 66 -14.75 18.83 13.67
N TYR A 67 -15.06 17.60 13.26
CA TYR A 67 -16.42 17.06 13.36
C TYR A 67 -16.68 16.25 14.63
N PHE A 68 -15.64 15.64 15.22
CA PHE A 68 -15.79 14.81 16.41
C PHE A 68 -15.18 15.45 17.67
N GLU A 69 -14.66 16.68 17.57
CA GLU A 69 -14.00 17.42 18.67
C GLU A 69 -12.96 16.58 19.44
N LEU A 70 -12.35 15.59 18.76
CA LEU A 70 -11.39 14.68 19.37
C LEU A 70 -10.07 15.42 19.59
N ASN A 71 -9.98 16.08 20.74
CA ASN A 71 -8.81 16.81 21.17
C ASN A 71 -7.72 15.80 21.56
N THR A 72 -6.83 15.47 20.62
CA THR A 72 -5.74 14.48 20.79
C THR A 72 -4.53 15.06 21.52
N ASN A 73 -4.77 15.93 22.51
CA ASN A 73 -3.75 16.44 23.43
C ASN A 73 -3.54 15.47 24.60
N ASN A 74 -3.28 14.19 24.29
CA ASN A 74 -3.06 13.17 25.32
C ASN A 74 -1.60 13.21 25.79
N LYS A 75 -1.37 13.69 27.02
CA LYS A 75 -0.06 13.75 27.68
C LYS A 75 0.42 12.41 28.25
N ASN A 76 -0.41 11.36 28.22
CA ASN A 76 -0.10 10.05 28.80
C ASN A 76 0.52 9.10 27.75
N GLU A 77 1.66 8.50 28.08
CA GLU A 77 2.43 7.61 27.20
C GLU A 77 1.62 6.39 26.74
N TYR A 78 0.78 5.83 27.62
CA TYR A 78 -0.10 4.70 27.30
C TYR A 78 -1.11 5.03 26.18
N GLU A 79 -1.77 6.18 26.27
CA GLU A 79 -2.75 6.62 25.25
C GLU A 79 -2.06 6.99 23.93
N ALA A 80 -0.85 7.56 23.99
CA ALA A 80 -0.04 7.81 22.81
C ALA A 80 0.32 6.50 22.08
N ASN A 81 0.75 5.47 22.82
CA ASN A 81 1.08 4.16 22.25
C ASN A 81 -0.16 3.44 21.68
N LYS A 82 -1.32 3.55 22.34
CA LYS A 82 -2.59 3.03 21.83
C LYS A 82 -2.98 3.70 20.50
N ALA A 83 -2.90 5.04 20.43
CA ALA A 83 -3.20 5.79 19.22
C ALA A 83 -2.25 5.43 18.06
N ARG A 84 -0.95 5.21 18.34
CA ARG A 84 0.03 4.76 17.34
C ARG A 84 -0.32 3.37 16.80
N THR A 85 -0.64 2.42 17.67
CA THR A 85 -1.02 1.06 17.28
C THR A 85 -2.27 1.04 16.41
N ILE A 86 -3.31 1.81 16.78
CA ILE A 86 -4.55 1.94 15.99
C ILE A 86 -4.24 2.53 14.61
N THR A 87 -3.45 3.60 14.56
CA THR A 87 -3.06 4.25 13.30
C THR A 87 -2.35 3.27 12.36
N VAL A 88 -1.32 2.57 12.85
CA VAL A 88 -0.58 1.59 12.05
C VAL A 88 -1.48 0.47 11.56
N SER A 89 -2.42 0.01 12.39
CA SER A 89 -3.37 -1.05 12.04
C SER A 89 -4.31 -0.62 10.90
N ILE A 90 -4.86 0.59 10.96
CA ILE A 90 -5.72 1.15 9.92
C ILE A 90 -4.94 1.33 8.61
N VAL A 91 -3.74 1.91 8.68
CA VAL A 91 -2.86 2.09 7.52
C VAL A 91 -2.53 0.74 6.87
N LEU A 92 -2.26 -0.29 7.68
CA LEU A 92 -1.97 -1.65 7.21
C LEU A 92 -3.14 -2.24 6.42
N LEU A 93 -4.35 -2.13 6.95
CA LEU A 93 -5.56 -2.61 6.29
C LEU A 93 -5.81 -1.87 4.98
N LEU A 94 -5.83 -0.54 5.01
CA LEU A 94 -6.09 0.29 3.83
C LEU A 94 -5.05 0.06 2.73
N ASN A 95 -3.77 0.05 3.09
CA ASN A 95 -2.70 -0.17 2.13
C ASN A 95 -2.73 -1.60 1.55
N SER A 96 -3.11 -2.61 2.35
CA SER A 96 -3.28 -3.98 1.85
C SER A 96 -4.39 -4.08 0.81
N VAL A 97 -5.54 -3.46 1.06
CA VAL A 97 -6.68 -3.43 0.13
C VAL A 97 -6.30 -2.73 -1.18
N LEU A 98 -5.66 -1.56 -1.10
CA LEU A 98 -5.20 -0.81 -2.27
C LEU A 98 -4.19 -1.61 -3.10
N ASN A 99 -3.20 -2.23 -2.46
CA ASN A 99 -2.21 -3.05 -3.17
C ASN A 99 -2.86 -4.25 -3.87
N ILE A 100 -3.82 -4.93 -3.24
CA ILE A 100 -4.56 -6.03 -3.88
C ILE A 100 -5.32 -5.53 -5.11
N TYR A 101 -5.98 -4.37 -5.00
CA TYR A 101 -6.71 -3.76 -6.11
C TYR A 101 -5.77 -3.40 -7.26
N PHE A 102 -4.68 -2.67 -6.98
CA PHE A 102 -3.71 -2.27 -8.00
C PHE A 102 -3.02 -3.46 -8.65
N ALA A 103 -2.67 -4.51 -7.89
CA ALA A 103 -2.09 -5.73 -8.45
C ALA A 103 -3.03 -6.39 -9.47
N LYS A 104 -4.31 -6.56 -9.12
CA LYS A 104 -5.32 -7.13 -10.03
C LYS A 104 -5.52 -6.27 -11.26
N PHE A 105 -5.69 -4.96 -11.08
CA PHE A 105 -5.88 -4.00 -12.16
C PHE A 105 -4.70 -4.01 -13.13
N TYR A 106 -3.47 -3.97 -12.59
CA TYR A 106 -2.26 -3.88 -13.40
C TYR A 106 -2.00 -5.18 -14.18
N LEU A 107 -2.17 -6.36 -13.57
CA LEU A 107 -2.07 -7.65 -14.28
C LEU A 107 -3.09 -7.75 -15.41
N LYS A 108 -4.35 -7.32 -15.16
CA LYS A 108 -5.40 -7.32 -16.18
C LYS A 108 -5.05 -6.41 -17.36
N ARG A 109 -4.45 -5.25 -17.09
CA ARG A 109 -4.03 -4.30 -18.13
C ARG A 109 -2.94 -4.88 -19.02
N ILE A 110 -1.88 -5.45 -18.44
CA ILE A 110 -0.77 -6.02 -19.22
C ILE A 110 -1.23 -7.23 -20.04
N SER A 111 -2.09 -8.08 -19.49
CA SER A 111 -2.62 -9.25 -20.20
C SER A 111 -3.43 -8.85 -21.45
N LYS A 112 -4.24 -7.79 -21.38
CA LYS A 112 -4.97 -7.28 -22.55
C LYS A 112 -4.05 -6.79 -23.66
N THR A 113 -3.04 -5.99 -23.30
CA THR A 113 -2.07 -5.46 -24.28
C THR A 113 -1.29 -6.56 -24.99
N LYS A 114 -0.96 -7.67 -24.30
CA LYS A 114 -0.32 -8.83 -24.94
C LYS A 114 -1.23 -9.43 -26.03
N ASN A 115 -2.50 -9.67 -25.73
CA ASN A 115 -3.44 -10.26 -26.68
C ASN A 115 -3.64 -9.35 -27.90
N GLU A 116 -3.71 -8.03 -27.71
CA GLU A 116 -3.81 -7.05 -28.80
C GLU A 116 -2.56 -7.06 -29.70
N ILE A 117 -1.35 -7.11 -29.13
CA ILE A 117 -0.11 -7.17 -29.92
C ILE A 117 0.00 -8.49 -30.69
N GLU A 118 -0.41 -9.62 -30.09
CA GLU A 118 -0.45 -10.92 -30.78
C GLU A 118 -1.49 -10.99 -31.91
N LEU A 119 -2.58 -10.23 -31.82
CA LEU A 119 -3.57 -10.10 -32.89
C LEU A 119 -3.03 -9.29 -34.08
N ILE A 120 -2.31 -8.19 -33.82
CA ILE A 120 -1.72 -7.34 -34.87
C ILE A 120 -0.61 -8.06 -35.63
N GLY A 121 0.18 -8.93 -34.98
CA GLY A 121 1.27 -9.69 -35.64
C GLY A 121 0.80 -10.90 -36.47
N LYS A 122 -0.51 -11.16 -36.53
CA LYS A 122 -1.11 -12.24 -37.33
C LYS A 122 -1.87 -11.75 -38.56
N GLU A 123 -2.00 -10.43 -38.74
CA GLU A 123 -2.43 -9.80 -40.00
C GLU A 123 -1.22 -9.59 -40.93
#